data_AF-A0A4Q6CGU6-F1
#
_entry.id   AF-A0A4Q6CGU6-F1
#
_cell.length_a   1.000
_cell.length_b   1.000
_cell.length_c   1.000
_cell.angle_alpha   90.00
_cell.angle_beta   90.00
_cell.angle_gamma   90.00
#
_symmetry.space_group_name_H-M   'P 1'
#
loop_
_entity.id
_entity.type
_entity.pdbx_description
1 polymer ?
#
loop_
_entity_poly.entity_id
_entity_poly.type
_entity_poly.pdbx_seq_one_letter_code
_entity_poly.pdbx_strand_id
1 'polypeptide(L)'
;MAEFQMTPSTIFLQSTESIDHYLELAGKPKGFKDPGMAAQFRAELFHLEGWARIHRNWPVEKEREIFEKIRKETKTLEDVLGRVDLLLNLLKEAEQKKSDVLIKVFSDDLKTARRGLKHILKKDGWFDKKKSRTDKFRNRLSKIEWPSDKDHYAYLAKEIVTSIGHLQRRFEQEIRPELSKPLTHEILEHDVHEFRREIRWFAIYFQTGQGLFALSPMPKKLSVEDKKLVSAFKDSPFIKLPSAVYTKGWLSPLAYIELTRLIQIIGEIKDKAEKFFFMKEGLMKAGVAEPLAHQQAVAWYGDVTSTTVSKMQEVVDEYERKLPLKQISQDLAEGF
;
A
#
# COMPACT_ATOMS: atom_id res chain seq x y z
N MET A 1 4.01 36.64 13.37
CA MET A 1 4.08 35.18 13.58
C MET A 1 5.05 34.64 12.55
N ALA A 2 6.11 33.95 12.95
CA ALA A 2 7.02 33.34 11.99
C ALA A 2 6.27 32.22 11.27
N GLU A 3 6.16 32.29 9.95
CA GLU A 3 5.63 31.20 9.14
C GLU A 3 6.57 30.00 9.29
N PHE A 4 6.07 28.93 9.90
CA PHE A 4 6.80 27.67 10.01
C PHE A 4 6.78 27.02 8.62
N GLN A 5 7.83 27.24 7.82
CA GLN A 5 7.97 26.54 6.53
C GLN A 5 8.21 25.06 6.79
N MET A 6 7.15 24.24 6.68
CA MET A 6 7.33 22.80 6.55
C MET A 6 7.85 22.53 5.14
N THR A 7 9.17 22.54 5.01
CA THR A 7 9.82 22.10 3.78
C THR A 7 9.52 20.62 3.54
N PRO A 8 9.45 20.16 2.28
CA PRO A 8 9.27 18.74 1.95
C PRO A 8 10.32 17.80 2.58
N SER A 9 11.47 18.35 2.97
CA SER A 9 12.48 17.64 3.76
C SER A 9 11.98 17.24 5.16
N THR A 10 11.11 18.00 5.81
CA THR A 10 10.56 17.72 7.15
C THR A 10 9.69 16.46 7.15
N ILE A 11 8.88 16.27 6.10
CA ILE A 11 8.05 15.08 5.88
C ILE A 11 8.91 13.83 5.87
N PHE A 12 9.99 13.89 5.09
CA PHE A 12 10.91 12.79 4.94
C PHE A 12 11.67 12.47 6.22
N LEU A 13 12.09 13.51 6.95
CA LEU A 13 12.79 13.37 8.22
C LEU A 13 11.94 12.57 9.22
N GLN A 14 10.65 12.89 9.37
CA GLN A 14 9.76 12.15 10.26
C GLN A 14 9.64 10.66 9.89
N SER A 15 9.42 10.32 8.61
CA SER A 15 9.37 8.90 8.21
C SER A 15 10.69 8.19 8.44
N THR A 16 11.84 8.85 8.21
CA THR A 16 13.14 8.22 8.51
C THR A 16 13.42 8.06 10.00
N GLU A 17 12.97 8.99 10.84
CA GLU A 17 13.07 8.88 12.31
C GLU A 17 12.21 7.72 12.84
N SER A 18 10.98 7.59 12.33
CA SER A 18 10.11 6.45 12.63
C SER A 18 10.75 5.13 12.20
N ILE A 19 11.33 5.06 10.99
CA ILE A 19 12.06 3.89 10.50
C ILE A 19 13.24 3.56 11.41
N ASP A 20 14.05 4.54 11.82
CA ASP A 20 15.17 4.34 12.74
C ASP A 20 14.71 3.79 14.09
N HIS A 21 13.61 4.32 14.63
CA HIS A 21 12.99 3.82 15.84
C HIS A 21 12.61 2.34 15.72
N TYR A 22 11.91 1.96 14.65
CA TYR A 22 11.53 0.56 14.44
C TYR A 22 12.73 -0.35 14.19
N LEU A 23 13.77 0.12 13.51
CA LEU A 23 15.02 -0.62 13.33
C LEU A 23 15.74 -0.83 14.68
N GLU A 24 15.76 0.17 15.56
CA GLU A 24 16.32 0.03 16.90
C GLU A 24 15.55 -1.03 17.72
N LEU A 25 14.21 -1.02 17.65
CA LEU A 25 13.37 -2.03 18.30
C LEU A 25 13.58 -3.43 17.70
N ALA A 26 13.72 -3.51 16.37
CA ALA A 26 13.99 -4.75 15.65
C ALA A 26 15.36 -5.37 15.99
N GLY A 27 16.35 -4.54 16.35
CA GLY A 27 17.67 -4.98 16.78
C GLY A 27 17.72 -5.61 18.18
N LYS A 28 16.62 -5.52 18.95
CA LYS A 28 16.52 -6.08 20.32
C LYS A 28 16.11 -7.57 20.29
N PRO A 29 16.36 -8.38 21.34
CA PRO A 29 16.04 -9.82 21.38
C PRO A 29 14.55 -10.20 21.16
N LYS A 30 13.65 -9.21 21.25
CA LYS A 30 12.21 -9.34 20.97
C LYS A 30 11.79 -8.70 19.63
N GLY A 31 12.74 -8.18 18.85
CA GLY A 31 12.50 -7.45 17.60
C GLY A 31 11.71 -8.26 16.57
N PHE A 32 10.70 -7.62 15.97
CA PHE A 32 9.70 -8.19 15.05
C PHE A 32 8.84 -9.36 15.59
N LYS A 33 8.84 -9.66 16.89
CA LYS A 33 7.92 -10.66 17.47
C LYS A 33 6.51 -10.12 17.69
N ASP A 34 6.35 -8.80 17.69
CA ASP A 34 5.06 -8.13 17.78
C ASP A 34 4.51 -7.84 16.37
N PRO A 35 3.39 -8.46 15.96
CA PRO A 35 2.73 -8.20 14.68
C PRO A 35 2.36 -6.71 14.48
N GLY A 36 2.01 -6.00 15.55
CA GLY A 36 1.65 -4.57 15.47
C GLY A 36 2.83 -3.70 15.05
N MET A 37 4.01 -3.97 15.61
CA MET A 37 5.25 -3.27 15.27
C MET A 37 5.66 -3.52 13.80
N ALA A 38 5.53 -4.76 13.31
CA ALA A 38 5.87 -5.08 11.93
C ALA A 38 4.95 -4.36 10.93
N ALA A 39 3.64 -4.29 11.24
CA ALA A 39 2.67 -3.58 10.42
C ALA A 39 2.96 -2.07 10.37
N GLN A 40 3.27 -1.46 11.51
CA GLN A 40 3.64 -0.04 11.57
C GLN A 40 4.94 0.25 10.82
N PHE A 41 5.95 -0.62 10.98
CA PHE A 41 7.21 -0.45 10.25
C PHE A 41 7.02 -0.51 8.73
N ARG A 42 6.21 -1.46 8.25
CA ARG A 42 5.84 -1.54 6.83
C ARG A 42 5.07 -0.31 6.36
N ALA A 43 4.18 0.23 7.19
CA ALA A 43 3.46 1.47 6.86
C ALA A 43 4.42 2.64 6.62
N GLU A 44 5.46 2.81 7.45
CA GLU A 44 6.46 3.86 7.24
C GLU A 44 7.30 3.64 5.96
N LEU A 45 7.61 2.39 5.62
CA LEU A 45 8.27 2.08 4.34
C LEU A 45 7.36 2.40 3.15
N PHE A 46 6.05 2.13 3.26
CA PHE A 46 5.07 2.52 2.24
C PHE A 46 4.93 4.04 2.12
N HIS A 47 4.96 4.78 3.23
CA HIS A 47 4.99 6.24 3.20
C HIS A 47 6.21 6.75 2.44
N LEU A 48 7.38 6.19 2.73
CA LEU A 48 8.63 6.56 2.08
C LEU A 48 8.65 6.20 0.58
N GLU A 49 8.17 5.01 0.22
CA GLU A 49 8.01 4.58 -1.17
C GLU A 49 7.01 5.48 -1.90
N GLY A 50 5.86 5.77 -1.30
CA GLY A 50 4.81 6.59 -1.89
C GLY A 50 5.28 8.01 -2.15
N TRP A 51 5.98 8.61 -1.20
CA TRP A 51 6.57 9.92 -1.35
C TRP A 51 7.66 9.93 -2.44
N ALA A 52 8.54 8.93 -2.49
CA ALA A 52 9.50 8.83 -3.60
C ALA A 52 8.82 8.60 -4.96
N ARG A 53 7.72 7.83 -4.99
CA ARG A 53 6.97 7.49 -6.20
C ARG A 53 6.26 8.69 -6.81
N ILE A 54 5.62 9.55 -6.01
CA ILE A 54 4.95 10.75 -6.53
C ILE A 54 5.96 11.76 -7.13
N HIS A 55 7.22 11.72 -6.70
CA HIS A 55 8.32 12.53 -7.25
C HIS A 55 9.09 11.84 -8.40
N ARG A 56 8.61 10.70 -8.94
CA ARG A 56 9.34 9.95 -9.97
C ARG A 56 9.58 10.73 -11.27
N ASN A 57 8.77 11.75 -11.54
CA ASN A 57 8.86 12.60 -12.73
C ASN A 57 9.50 13.96 -12.39
N TRP A 58 10.30 14.04 -11.34
CA TRP A 58 10.90 15.29 -10.91
C TRP A 58 11.71 15.94 -12.06
N PRO A 59 11.56 17.27 -12.31
CA PRO A 59 12.14 17.90 -13.50
C PRO A 59 13.66 17.75 -13.58
N VAL A 60 14.36 17.87 -12.46
CA VAL A 60 15.83 17.77 -12.38
C VAL A 60 16.25 16.31 -12.34
N GLU A 61 16.96 15.85 -13.37
CA GLU A 61 17.34 14.43 -13.56
C GLU A 61 18.13 13.85 -12.37
N LYS A 62 19.16 14.57 -11.88
CA LYS A 62 19.96 14.11 -10.73
C LYS A 62 19.13 13.94 -9.45
N GLU A 63 18.10 14.75 -9.27
CA GLU A 63 17.20 14.67 -8.10
C GLU A 63 16.16 13.56 -8.31
N ARG A 64 15.71 13.35 -9.55
CA ARG A 64 14.87 12.21 -9.94
C ARG A 64 15.53 10.86 -9.61
N GLU A 65 16.83 10.74 -9.89
CA GLU A 65 17.62 9.55 -9.52
C GLU A 65 17.65 9.31 -8.00
N ILE A 66 17.63 10.37 -7.19
CA ILE A 66 17.54 10.26 -5.72
C ILE A 66 16.23 9.59 -5.32
N PHE A 67 15.10 10.08 -5.84
CA PHE A 67 13.78 9.51 -5.56
C PHE A 67 13.69 8.05 -6.01
N GLU A 68 14.13 7.75 -7.22
CA GLU A 68 14.09 6.38 -7.73
C GLU A 68 14.95 5.42 -6.90
N LYS A 69 16.10 5.89 -6.41
CA LYS A 69 16.96 5.09 -5.54
C LYS A 69 16.33 4.85 -4.18
N ILE A 70 15.70 5.87 -3.58
CA ILE A 70 14.95 5.71 -2.32
C ILE A 70 13.82 4.70 -2.54
N ARG A 71 13.02 4.86 -3.59
CA ARG A 71 11.90 3.97 -3.94
C ARG A 71 12.33 2.51 -4.07
N LYS A 72 13.41 2.24 -4.81
CA LYS A 72 13.92 0.85 -4.98
C LYS A 72 14.41 0.26 -3.67
N GLU A 73 15.16 1.04 -2.89
CA GLU A 73 15.73 0.59 -1.61
C GLU A 73 14.61 0.31 -0.59
N THR A 74 13.60 1.17 -0.46
CA THR A 74 12.46 0.95 0.44
C THR A 74 11.58 -0.21 -0.02
N LYS A 75 11.27 -0.29 -1.32
CA LYS A 75 10.48 -1.39 -1.88
C LYS A 75 11.13 -2.75 -1.64
N THR A 76 12.45 -2.85 -1.79
CA THR A 76 13.18 -4.11 -1.57
C THR A 76 13.04 -4.58 -0.12
N LEU A 77 13.13 -3.66 0.86
CA LEU A 77 12.91 -4.03 2.26
C LEU A 77 11.43 -4.35 2.54
N GLU A 78 10.50 -3.57 2.00
CA GLU A 78 9.05 -3.78 2.15
C GLU A 78 8.63 -5.15 1.60
N ASP A 79 9.05 -5.50 0.38
CA ASP A 79 8.70 -6.77 -0.27
C ASP A 79 9.18 -7.98 0.57
N VAL A 80 10.38 -7.90 1.17
CA VAL A 80 10.89 -8.99 2.01
C VAL A 80 10.21 -9.07 3.37
N LEU A 81 9.86 -7.93 3.98
CA LEU A 81 9.01 -7.91 5.18
C LEU A 81 7.62 -8.47 4.88
N GLY A 82 7.04 -8.11 3.73
CA GLY A 82 5.76 -8.63 3.26
C GLY A 82 5.76 -10.13 3.07
N ARG A 83 6.84 -10.69 2.52
CA ARG A 83 6.99 -12.15 2.40
C ARG A 83 7.06 -12.84 3.77
N VAL A 84 7.75 -12.26 4.75
CA VAL A 84 7.81 -12.82 6.11
C VAL A 84 6.44 -12.79 6.78
N ASP A 85 5.72 -11.68 6.67
CA ASP A 85 4.37 -11.51 7.22
C ASP A 85 3.36 -12.49 6.60
N LEU A 86 3.37 -12.62 5.27
CA LEU A 86 2.57 -13.60 4.54
C LEU A 86 2.83 -15.03 5.05
N LEU A 87 4.09 -15.44 5.15
CA LEU A 87 4.45 -16.79 5.59
C LEU A 87 4.10 -17.07 7.05
N LEU A 88 4.15 -16.05 7.92
CA LEU A 88 3.66 -16.17 9.30
C LEU A 88 2.16 -16.43 9.34
N ASN A 89 1.39 -15.71 8.53
CA ASN A 89 -0.06 -15.89 8.44
C ASN A 89 -0.41 -17.26 7.85
N LEU A 90 0.26 -17.70 6.79
CA LEU A 90 0.07 -19.02 6.19
C LEU A 90 0.44 -20.16 7.15
N LEU A 91 1.52 -20.00 7.92
CA LEU A 91 1.89 -20.98 8.94
C LEU A 91 0.81 -21.10 10.03
N LYS A 92 0.34 -19.97 10.57
CA LYS A 92 -0.76 -19.95 11.54
C LYS A 92 -2.02 -20.59 10.97
N GLU A 93 -2.31 -20.36 9.70
CA GLU A 93 -3.46 -20.94 9.03
C GLU A 93 -3.30 -22.46 8.85
N ALA A 94 -2.12 -22.95 8.47
CA ALA A 94 -1.81 -24.37 8.41
C ALA A 94 -1.94 -25.07 9.79
N GLU A 95 -1.52 -24.40 10.87
CA GLU A 95 -1.71 -24.85 12.25
C GLU A 95 -3.20 -24.97 12.60
N GLN A 96 -4.01 -23.96 12.26
CA GLN A 96 -5.46 -23.98 12.48
C GLN A 96 -6.15 -25.10 11.70
N LYS A 97 -5.70 -25.38 10.47
CA LYS A 97 -6.18 -26.49 9.65
C LYS A 97 -5.58 -27.85 10.04
N LYS A 98 -4.66 -27.88 11.01
CA LYS A 98 -3.97 -29.08 11.50
C LYS A 98 -3.29 -29.87 10.37
N SER A 99 -2.66 -29.17 9.43
CA SER A 99 -1.99 -29.79 8.28
C SER A 99 -0.48 -29.85 8.50
N ASP A 100 0.03 -30.96 9.01
CA ASP A 100 1.47 -31.14 9.30
C ASP A 100 2.37 -30.93 8.09
N VAL A 101 1.89 -31.34 6.91
CA VAL A 101 2.60 -31.16 5.64
C VAL A 101 2.75 -29.67 5.29
N LEU A 102 1.71 -28.86 5.48
CA LEU A 102 1.76 -27.42 5.23
C LEU A 102 2.56 -26.68 6.31
N ILE A 103 2.45 -27.10 7.57
CA ILE A 103 3.25 -26.57 8.68
C ILE A 103 4.74 -26.71 8.35
N LYS A 104 5.16 -27.88 7.86
CA LYS A 104 6.55 -28.12 7.43
C LYS A 104 6.95 -27.20 6.28
N VAL A 105 6.16 -27.17 5.20
CA VAL A 105 6.45 -26.34 4.01
C VAL A 105 6.60 -24.86 4.37
N PHE A 106 5.61 -24.28 5.06
CA PHE A 106 5.64 -22.86 5.39
C PHE A 106 6.68 -22.51 6.45
N SER A 107 6.99 -23.42 7.37
CA SER A 107 8.09 -23.22 8.33
C SER A 107 9.45 -23.13 7.62
N ASP A 108 9.69 -23.98 6.63
CA ASP A 108 10.94 -23.98 5.86
C ASP A 108 11.05 -22.74 4.94
N ASP A 109 9.95 -22.35 4.28
CA ASP A 109 9.87 -21.10 3.52
C ASP A 109 10.12 -19.88 4.43
N LEU A 110 9.52 -19.86 5.62
CA LEU A 110 9.68 -18.76 6.59
C LEU A 110 11.12 -18.64 7.07
N LYS A 111 11.82 -19.75 7.32
CA LYS A 111 13.26 -19.74 7.63
C LYS A 111 14.06 -19.09 6.50
N THR A 112 13.74 -19.41 5.25
CA THR A 112 14.40 -18.82 4.08
C THR A 112 14.11 -17.33 3.95
N ALA A 113 12.86 -16.90 4.08
CA ALA A 113 12.49 -15.49 4.06
C ALA A 113 13.18 -14.69 5.17
N ARG A 114 13.25 -15.22 6.39
CA ARG A 114 13.96 -14.59 7.53
C ARG A 114 15.46 -14.45 7.27
N ARG A 115 16.09 -15.43 6.61
CA ARG A 115 17.50 -15.32 6.19
C ARG A 115 17.68 -14.19 5.16
N GLY A 116 16.77 -14.08 4.19
CA GLY A 116 16.74 -12.99 3.22
C GLY A 116 16.60 -11.61 3.88
N LEU A 117 15.67 -11.48 4.83
CA LEU A 117 15.48 -10.26 5.60
C LEU A 117 16.75 -9.87 6.37
N LYS A 118 17.36 -10.82 7.08
CA LYS A 118 18.63 -10.58 7.80
C LYS A 118 19.75 -10.16 6.85
N HIS A 119 19.80 -10.74 5.65
CA HIS A 119 20.78 -10.39 4.64
C HIS A 119 20.62 -8.93 4.18
N ILE A 120 19.42 -8.52 3.80
CA ILE A 120 19.12 -7.14 3.38
C ILE A 120 19.42 -6.15 4.51
N LEU A 121 18.92 -6.42 5.72
CA LEU A 121 19.10 -5.51 6.86
C LEU A 121 20.58 -5.25 7.17
N LYS A 122 21.44 -6.26 7.00
CA LYS A 122 22.88 -6.14 7.23
C LYS A 122 23.63 -5.59 6.00
N LYS A 123 23.50 -6.24 4.84
CA LYS A 123 24.26 -5.93 3.62
C LYS A 123 23.90 -4.55 3.08
N ASP A 124 22.63 -4.19 3.14
CA ASP A 124 22.16 -2.90 2.64
C ASP A 124 22.25 -1.81 3.71
N GLY A 125 22.85 -2.10 4.87
CA GLY A 125 23.18 -1.10 5.89
C GLY A 125 21.97 -0.48 6.58
N TRP A 126 20.84 -1.21 6.69
CA TRP A 126 19.70 -0.74 7.46
C TRP A 126 20.00 -0.70 8.97
N PHE A 127 20.78 -1.66 9.49
CA PHE A 127 21.23 -1.68 10.89
C PHE A 127 22.63 -1.08 11.13
N ASP A 128 23.21 -0.37 10.17
CA ASP A 128 24.53 0.23 10.35
C ASP A 128 24.44 1.47 11.26
N LYS A 129 24.97 1.37 12.48
CA LYS A 129 24.97 2.45 13.48
C LYS A 129 25.84 3.66 13.10
N LYS A 130 26.74 3.53 12.11
CA LYS A 130 27.66 4.62 11.70
C LYS A 130 27.21 5.31 10.41
N LYS A 131 26.54 4.58 9.51
CA LYS A 131 26.04 5.08 8.22
C LYS A 131 24.77 4.32 7.82
N SER A 132 23.69 4.53 8.57
CA SER A 132 22.43 3.84 8.33
C SER A 132 21.88 4.16 6.94
N ARG A 133 20.98 3.31 6.46
CA ARG A 133 20.29 3.54 5.19
C ARG A 133 19.48 4.84 5.20
N THR A 134 18.84 5.14 6.32
CA THR A 134 18.08 6.38 6.57
C THR A 134 18.99 7.61 6.56
N ASP A 135 20.20 7.56 7.14
CA ASP A 135 21.17 8.66 7.04
C ASP A 135 21.59 8.93 5.60
N LYS A 136 21.77 7.87 4.80
CA LYS A 136 22.05 8.02 3.37
C LYS A 136 20.88 8.67 2.64
N PHE A 137 19.64 8.38 3.04
CA PHE A 137 18.48 9.05 2.47
C PHE A 137 18.44 10.53 2.82
N ARG A 138 18.57 10.88 4.11
CA ARG A 138 18.63 12.26 4.59
C ARG A 138 19.70 13.07 3.84
N ASN A 139 20.90 12.51 3.71
CA ASN A 139 22.02 13.11 2.99
C ASN A 139 21.80 13.27 1.48
N ARG A 140 20.95 12.45 0.86
CA ARG A 140 20.60 12.63 -0.56
C ARG A 140 19.60 13.77 -0.70
N LEU A 141 18.57 13.80 0.14
CA LEU A 141 17.49 14.77 0.05
C LEU A 141 17.88 16.17 0.50
N SER A 142 18.89 16.29 1.37
CA SER A 142 19.49 17.59 1.70
C SER A 142 20.15 18.27 0.50
N LYS A 143 20.32 17.57 -0.62
CA LYS A 143 20.91 18.10 -1.86
C LYS A 143 19.86 18.52 -2.88
N ILE A 144 18.57 18.33 -2.58
CA ILE A 144 17.49 18.72 -3.45
C ILE A 144 17.16 20.19 -3.22
N GLU A 145 17.07 20.95 -4.31
CA GLU A 145 16.56 22.31 -4.27
C GLU A 145 15.03 22.26 -4.25
N TRP A 146 14.47 22.34 -3.04
CA TRP A 146 13.03 22.29 -2.85
C TRP A 146 12.36 23.59 -3.36
N PRO A 147 11.29 23.49 -4.17
CA PRO A 147 10.54 24.65 -4.58
C PRO A 147 9.70 25.18 -3.42
N SER A 148 9.05 26.34 -3.62
CA SER A 148 8.13 26.89 -2.62
C SER A 148 6.96 25.93 -2.35
N ASP A 149 6.32 26.03 -1.18
CA ASP A 149 5.15 25.19 -0.84
C ASP A 149 4.03 25.29 -1.88
N LYS A 150 3.89 26.46 -2.53
CA LYS A 150 2.90 26.67 -3.60
C LYS A 150 3.26 25.84 -4.84
N ASP A 151 4.50 25.92 -5.27
CA ASP A 151 4.98 25.26 -6.48
C ASP A 151 5.09 23.75 -6.26
N HIS A 152 5.44 23.33 -5.04
CA HIS A 152 5.45 21.93 -4.65
C HIS A 152 4.05 21.33 -4.64
N TYR A 153 3.07 22.02 -4.04
CA TYR A 153 1.67 21.61 -4.12
C TYR A 153 1.20 21.48 -5.57
N ALA A 154 1.48 22.51 -6.39
CA ALA A 154 1.12 22.52 -7.80
C ALA A 154 1.72 21.31 -8.56
N TYR A 155 2.98 20.99 -8.30
CA TYR A 155 3.65 19.82 -8.84
C TYR A 155 2.94 18.52 -8.40
N LEU A 156 2.72 18.32 -7.10
CA LEU A 156 2.11 17.09 -6.58
C LEU A 156 0.68 16.90 -7.08
N ALA A 157 -0.14 17.94 -7.06
CA ALA A 157 -1.51 17.87 -7.56
C ALA A 157 -1.53 17.50 -9.06
N LYS A 158 -0.65 18.08 -9.88
CA LYS A 158 -0.49 17.71 -11.29
C LYS A 158 -0.08 16.24 -11.47
N GLU A 159 0.90 15.75 -10.70
CA GLU A 159 1.35 14.36 -10.76
C GLU A 159 0.26 13.37 -10.33
N ILE A 160 -0.55 13.73 -9.32
CA ILE A 160 -1.70 12.92 -8.87
C ILE A 160 -2.77 12.87 -9.96
N VAL A 161 -3.20 14.01 -10.48
CA VAL A 161 -4.19 14.09 -11.58
C VAL A 161 -3.72 13.29 -12.80
N THR A 162 -2.45 13.44 -13.18
CA THR A 162 -1.85 12.68 -14.29
C THR A 162 -1.86 11.18 -14.00
N SER A 163 -1.51 10.78 -12.77
CA SER A 163 -1.51 9.37 -12.35
C SER A 163 -2.92 8.77 -12.30
N ILE A 164 -3.93 9.55 -11.89
CA ILE A 164 -5.35 9.16 -11.95
C ILE A 164 -5.75 8.91 -13.40
N GLY A 165 -5.44 9.83 -14.30
CA GLY A 165 -5.74 9.67 -15.73
C GLY A 165 -5.06 8.44 -16.35
N HIS A 166 -3.82 8.12 -15.95
CA HIS A 166 -3.15 6.88 -16.35
C HIS A 166 -3.87 5.64 -15.82
N LEU A 167 -4.23 5.62 -14.52
CA LEU A 167 -4.95 4.49 -13.94
C LEU A 167 -6.30 4.28 -14.61
N GLN A 168 -7.05 5.36 -14.88
CA GLN A 168 -8.34 5.25 -15.56
C GLN A 168 -8.20 4.62 -16.95
N ARG A 169 -7.21 5.05 -17.75
CA ARG A 169 -6.96 4.42 -19.05
C ARG A 169 -6.56 2.95 -18.93
N ARG A 170 -5.64 2.65 -18.02
CA ARG A 170 -5.18 1.27 -17.76
C ARG A 170 -6.32 0.39 -17.28
N PHE A 171 -7.18 0.92 -16.41
CA PHE A 171 -8.34 0.20 -15.91
C PHE A 171 -9.27 -0.22 -17.05
N GLU A 172 -9.62 0.69 -17.94
CA GLU A 172 -10.50 0.40 -19.08
C GLU A 172 -9.87 -0.56 -20.10
N GLN A 173 -8.57 -0.40 -20.36
CA GLN A 173 -7.88 -1.09 -21.46
C GLN A 173 -7.29 -2.45 -21.07
N GLU A 174 -6.83 -2.59 -19.82
CA GLU A 174 -6.07 -3.76 -19.36
C GLU A 174 -6.81 -4.50 -18.25
N ILE A 175 -7.25 -3.81 -17.19
CA ILE A 175 -7.73 -4.48 -15.97
C ILE A 175 -9.17 -4.99 -16.14
N ARG A 176 -10.08 -4.13 -16.61
CA ARG A 176 -11.51 -4.44 -16.75
C ARG A 176 -11.78 -5.67 -17.63
N PRO A 177 -11.11 -5.86 -18.79
CA PRO A 177 -11.27 -7.09 -19.58
C PRO A 177 -10.86 -8.35 -18.83
N GLU A 178 -9.77 -8.31 -18.06
CA GLU A 178 -9.28 -9.47 -17.30
C GLU A 178 -10.20 -9.84 -16.13
N LEU A 179 -10.80 -8.84 -15.46
CA LEU A 179 -11.72 -9.07 -14.34
C LEU A 179 -13.01 -9.80 -14.74
N SER A 180 -13.34 -9.87 -16.03
CA SER A 180 -14.47 -10.63 -16.56
C SER A 180 -14.17 -12.12 -16.78
N LYS A 181 -12.90 -12.53 -16.67
CA LYS A 181 -12.44 -13.91 -16.90
C LYS A 181 -12.47 -14.73 -15.62
N PRO A 182 -12.47 -16.08 -15.70
CA PRO A 182 -12.32 -16.94 -14.53
C PRO A 182 -11.05 -16.60 -13.75
N LEU A 183 -11.16 -16.47 -12.42
CA LEU A 183 -10.02 -16.10 -11.59
C LEU A 183 -8.92 -17.16 -11.63
N THR A 184 -7.75 -16.77 -12.12
CA THR A 184 -6.50 -17.52 -11.98
C THR A 184 -5.59 -16.84 -10.95
N HIS A 185 -4.54 -17.52 -10.50
CA HIS A 185 -3.52 -16.89 -9.65
C HIS A 185 -2.83 -15.72 -10.36
N GLU A 186 -2.66 -15.83 -11.68
CA GLU A 186 -2.08 -14.78 -12.52
C GLU A 186 -2.95 -13.51 -12.53
N ILE A 187 -4.26 -13.66 -12.77
CA ILE A 187 -5.22 -12.54 -12.74
C ILE A 187 -5.28 -11.92 -11.34
N LEU A 188 -5.23 -12.76 -10.30
CA LEU A 188 -5.22 -12.27 -8.92
C LEU A 188 -4.00 -11.37 -8.65
N GLU A 189 -2.80 -11.80 -9.04
CA GLU A 189 -1.55 -11.09 -8.74
C GLU A 189 -1.25 -9.93 -9.70
N HIS A 190 -1.56 -10.05 -10.99
CA HIS A 190 -1.22 -9.03 -11.98
C HIS A 190 -2.33 -8.01 -12.23
N ASP A 191 -3.60 -8.36 -11.99
CA ASP A 191 -4.72 -7.46 -12.23
C ASP A 191 -5.35 -6.98 -10.92
N VAL A 192 -5.91 -7.90 -10.11
CA VAL A 192 -6.63 -7.52 -8.88
C VAL A 192 -5.68 -6.85 -7.87
N HIS A 193 -4.52 -7.47 -7.63
CA HIS A 193 -3.54 -6.96 -6.68
C HIS A 193 -2.90 -5.66 -7.17
N GLU A 194 -2.47 -5.58 -8.43
CA GLU A 194 -1.89 -4.35 -8.96
C GLU A 194 -2.90 -3.21 -9.01
N PHE A 195 -4.15 -3.47 -9.42
CA PHE A 195 -5.22 -2.46 -9.39
C PHE A 195 -5.41 -1.90 -7.97
N ARG A 196 -5.49 -2.79 -6.97
CA ARG A 196 -5.55 -2.37 -5.57
C ARG A 196 -4.33 -1.55 -5.17
N ARG A 197 -3.12 -1.99 -5.55
CA ARG A 197 -1.86 -1.30 -5.22
C ARG A 197 -1.84 0.09 -5.84
N GLU A 198 -2.31 0.25 -7.07
CA GLU A 198 -2.42 1.53 -7.78
C GLU A 198 -3.41 2.49 -7.14
N ILE A 199 -4.62 2.02 -6.81
CA ILE A 199 -5.62 2.84 -6.10
C ILE A 199 -5.10 3.25 -4.72
N ARG A 200 -4.47 2.32 -3.99
CA ARG A 200 -3.93 2.57 -2.66
C ARG A 200 -2.85 3.66 -2.65
N TRP A 201 -2.09 3.82 -3.74
CA TRP A 201 -1.08 4.87 -3.82
C TRP A 201 -1.68 6.27 -3.65
N PHE A 202 -2.89 6.54 -4.14
CA PHE A 202 -3.50 7.86 -3.96
C PHE A 202 -3.78 8.18 -2.50
N ALA A 203 -4.31 7.21 -1.74
CA ALA A 203 -4.50 7.38 -0.29
C ALA A 203 -3.17 7.65 0.42
N ILE A 204 -2.11 6.90 0.06
CA ILE A 204 -0.76 7.11 0.59
C ILE A 204 -0.22 8.50 0.21
N TYR A 205 -0.43 8.98 -1.02
CA TYR A 205 0.02 10.32 -1.43
C TYR A 205 -0.62 11.41 -0.58
N PHE A 206 -1.91 11.32 -0.29
CA PHE A 206 -2.60 12.30 0.56
C PHE A 206 -2.14 12.23 2.02
N GLN A 207 -1.90 11.03 2.55
CA GLN A 207 -1.36 10.86 3.90
C GLN A 207 0.08 11.35 4.03
N THR A 208 0.91 11.09 3.02
CA THR A 208 2.34 11.49 3.01
C THR A 208 2.54 12.95 2.66
N GLY A 209 1.53 13.64 2.11
CA GLY A 209 1.57 15.08 1.85
C GLY A 209 1.52 15.98 3.10
N GLN A 210 1.43 15.41 4.32
CA GLN A 210 1.51 16.09 5.62
C GLN A 210 0.85 17.49 5.69
N GLY A 211 -0.43 17.56 5.33
CA GLY A 211 -1.22 18.80 5.43
C GLY A 211 -1.25 19.66 4.19
N LEU A 212 -0.58 19.27 3.10
CA LEU A 212 -0.79 19.86 1.76
C LEU A 212 -2.21 19.59 1.22
N PHE A 213 -2.78 18.46 1.60
CA PHE A 213 -4.14 18.06 1.28
C PHE A 213 -4.95 17.93 2.58
N ALA A 214 -6.22 18.32 2.54
CA ALA A 214 -7.16 18.05 3.62
C ALA A 214 -8.55 17.75 3.08
N LEU A 215 -9.39 17.17 3.95
CA LEU A 215 -10.79 16.95 3.63
C LEU A 215 -11.58 18.23 3.85
N SER A 216 -12.43 18.60 2.89
CA SER A 216 -13.41 19.66 3.06
C SER A 216 -14.45 19.25 4.13
N PRO A 217 -15.20 20.21 4.70
CA PRO A 217 -16.29 19.90 5.61
C PRO A 217 -17.29 18.93 4.96
N MET A 218 -17.75 17.95 5.72
CA MET A 218 -18.77 17.00 5.25
C MET A 218 -20.03 17.75 4.79
N PRO A 219 -20.66 17.34 3.66
CA PRO A 219 -21.91 17.94 3.22
C PRO A 219 -23.00 17.86 4.31
N LYS A 220 -23.77 18.94 4.48
CA LYS A 220 -24.85 19.02 5.48
C LYS A 220 -25.97 17.99 5.23
N LYS A 221 -26.20 17.63 3.97
CA LYS A 221 -27.20 16.65 3.56
C LYS A 221 -26.47 15.47 2.94
N LEU A 222 -26.58 14.31 3.59
CA LEU A 222 -26.07 13.04 3.10
C LEU A 222 -27.25 12.14 2.70
N SER A 223 -27.08 11.39 1.62
CA SER A 223 -28.00 10.31 1.25
C SER A 223 -28.01 9.22 2.33
N VAL A 224 -28.95 8.28 2.26
CA VAL A 224 -29.00 7.15 3.21
C VAL A 224 -27.75 6.28 3.04
N GLU A 225 -27.31 6.09 1.81
CA GLU A 225 -26.13 5.34 1.42
C GLU A 225 -24.85 6.00 1.97
N ASP A 226 -24.71 7.32 1.80
CA ASP A 226 -23.52 8.04 2.27
C ASP A 226 -23.45 8.07 3.81
N LYS A 227 -24.59 8.15 4.51
CA LYS A 227 -24.62 8.02 5.98
C LYS A 227 -24.10 6.67 6.44
N LYS A 228 -24.52 5.59 5.77
CA LYS A 228 -24.03 4.22 6.07
C LYS A 228 -22.53 4.13 5.81
N LEU A 229 -22.06 4.65 4.69
CA LEU A 229 -20.66 4.68 4.33
C LEU A 229 -19.82 5.41 5.39
N VAL A 230 -20.18 6.67 5.71
CA VAL A 230 -19.46 7.47 6.71
C VAL A 230 -19.46 6.76 8.06
N SER A 231 -20.59 6.20 8.50
CA SER A 231 -20.66 5.48 9.76
C SER A 231 -19.76 4.22 9.79
N ALA A 232 -19.62 3.52 8.66
CA ALA A 232 -18.78 2.33 8.57
C ALA A 232 -17.28 2.65 8.64
N PHE A 233 -16.87 3.85 8.19
CA PHE A 233 -15.46 4.23 8.09
C PHE A 233 -15.01 5.29 9.09
N LYS A 234 -15.90 5.90 9.88
CA LYS A 234 -15.57 7.03 10.79
C LYS A 234 -14.36 6.81 11.70
N ASP A 235 -14.15 5.57 12.16
CA ASP A 235 -13.07 5.21 13.09
C ASP A 235 -11.85 4.63 12.36
N SER A 236 -11.92 4.48 11.03
CA SER A 236 -10.84 3.93 10.22
C SER A 236 -9.63 4.87 10.27
N PRO A 237 -8.42 4.37 10.58
CA PRO A 237 -7.21 5.19 10.51
C PRO A 237 -6.89 5.62 9.08
N PHE A 238 -7.39 4.89 8.07
CA PHE A 238 -7.09 5.17 6.66
C PHE A 238 -7.80 6.41 6.12
N ILE A 239 -8.94 6.81 6.70
CA ILE A 239 -9.66 8.03 6.29
C ILE A 239 -9.14 9.30 6.99
N LYS A 240 -8.20 9.16 7.93
CA LYS A 240 -7.61 10.29 8.65
C LYS A 240 -6.45 10.84 7.82
N LEU A 241 -6.60 12.06 7.33
CA LEU A 241 -5.50 12.84 6.80
C LEU A 241 -4.83 13.62 7.94
N PRO A 242 -3.51 13.88 7.86
CA PRO A 242 -2.84 14.77 8.80
C PRO A 242 -3.54 16.12 8.87
N SER A 243 -3.55 16.75 10.05
CA SER A 243 -4.11 18.09 10.21
C SER A 243 -3.44 19.06 9.23
N ALA A 244 -4.27 19.84 8.54
CA ALA A 244 -3.80 20.87 7.64
C ALA A 244 -3.00 21.92 8.41
N VAL A 245 -1.70 21.99 8.15
CA VAL A 245 -0.87 23.11 8.64
C VAL A 245 -0.94 24.28 7.65
N TYR A 246 -1.07 23.97 6.35
CA TYR A 246 -1.23 24.92 5.24
C TYR A 246 -2.08 24.29 4.12
N THR A 247 -3.40 24.42 4.17
CA THR A 247 -4.28 23.79 3.17
C THR A 247 -4.36 24.58 1.89
N LYS A 248 -3.93 23.97 0.77
CA LYS A 248 -4.21 24.45 -0.59
C LYS A 248 -5.12 23.51 -1.37
N GLY A 249 -5.05 22.20 -1.12
CA GLY A 249 -5.92 21.20 -1.75
C GLY A 249 -7.00 20.68 -0.82
N TRP A 250 -8.26 20.97 -1.14
CA TRP A 250 -9.42 20.42 -0.46
C TRP A 250 -9.96 19.22 -1.23
N LEU A 251 -10.07 18.07 -0.58
CA LEU A 251 -10.64 16.85 -1.15
C LEU A 251 -12.06 16.65 -0.62
N SER A 252 -12.93 16.15 -1.47
CA SER A 252 -14.26 15.68 -1.06
C SER A 252 -14.12 14.53 -0.05
N PRO A 253 -14.65 14.67 1.18
CA PRO A 253 -14.57 13.62 2.18
C PRO A 253 -15.28 12.35 1.72
N LEU A 254 -16.39 12.47 0.98
CA LEU A 254 -17.11 11.30 0.45
C LEU A 254 -16.29 10.55 -0.60
N ALA A 255 -15.64 11.28 -1.53
CA ALA A 255 -14.79 10.65 -2.53
C ALA A 255 -13.60 9.93 -1.89
N TYR A 256 -12.98 10.52 -0.88
CA TYR A 256 -11.85 9.91 -0.15
C TYR A 256 -12.27 8.68 0.67
N ILE A 257 -13.46 8.72 1.30
CA ILE A 257 -14.00 7.55 2.01
C ILE A 257 -14.36 6.43 1.02
N GLU A 258 -14.98 6.73 -0.11
CA GLU A 258 -15.27 5.73 -1.16
C GLU A 258 -13.98 5.11 -1.72
N LEU A 259 -12.94 5.92 -1.96
CA LEU A 259 -11.62 5.42 -2.34
C LEU A 259 -11.09 4.40 -1.31
N THR A 260 -11.17 4.75 -0.03
CA THR A 260 -10.73 3.89 1.07
C THR A 260 -11.55 2.60 1.14
N ARG A 261 -12.87 2.70 0.95
CA ARG A 261 -13.76 1.53 0.90
C ARG A 261 -13.39 0.59 -0.23
N LEU A 262 -13.15 1.10 -1.43
CA LEU A 262 -12.74 0.28 -2.58
C LEU A 262 -11.43 -0.46 -2.31
N ILE A 263 -10.42 0.22 -1.74
CA ILE A 263 -9.14 -0.40 -1.36
C ILE A 263 -9.36 -1.55 -0.36
N GLN A 264 -10.29 -1.37 0.59
CA GLN A 264 -10.63 -2.40 1.57
C GLN A 264 -11.34 -3.58 0.92
N ILE A 265 -12.39 -3.35 0.13
CA ILE A 265 -13.17 -4.43 -0.50
C ILE A 265 -12.27 -5.27 -1.42
N ILE A 266 -11.45 -4.63 -2.27
CA ILE A 266 -10.50 -5.35 -3.14
C ILE A 266 -9.48 -6.10 -2.28
N GLY A 267 -9.07 -5.55 -1.14
CA GLY A 267 -8.19 -6.21 -0.18
C GLY A 267 -8.80 -7.49 0.38
N GLU A 268 -10.05 -7.45 0.81
CA GLU A 268 -10.76 -8.62 1.35
C GLU A 268 -10.94 -9.72 0.29
N ILE A 269 -11.22 -9.32 -0.96
CA ILE A 269 -11.29 -10.24 -2.10
C ILE A 269 -9.92 -10.90 -2.33
N LYS A 270 -8.86 -10.08 -2.40
CA LYS A 270 -7.49 -10.56 -2.59
C LYS A 270 -7.08 -11.53 -1.49
N ASP A 271 -7.20 -11.13 -0.23
CA ASP A 271 -6.74 -11.92 0.92
C ASP A 271 -7.42 -13.29 0.98
N LYS A 272 -8.71 -13.37 0.60
CA LYS A 272 -9.44 -14.64 0.53
C LYS A 272 -8.91 -15.54 -0.60
N ALA A 273 -8.72 -14.99 -1.80
CA ALA A 273 -8.25 -15.75 -2.95
C ALA A 273 -6.78 -16.18 -2.82
N GLU A 274 -5.94 -15.30 -2.28
CA GLU A 274 -4.51 -15.52 -2.05
C GLU A 274 -4.28 -16.70 -1.09
N LYS A 275 -5.07 -16.78 -0.01
CA LYS A 275 -5.05 -17.94 0.90
C LYS A 275 -5.36 -19.24 0.19
N PHE A 276 -6.39 -19.26 -0.65
CA PHE A 276 -6.72 -20.46 -1.43
C PHE A 276 -5.55 -20.89 -2.31
N PHE A 277 -4.95 -19.97 -3.07
CA PHE A 277 -3.85 -20.30 -3.98
C PHE A 277 -2.59 -20.75 -3.23
N PHE A 278 -2.18 -20.05 -2.17
CA PHE A 278 -0.99 -20.44 -1.41
C PHE A 278 -1.16 -21.75 -0.66
N MET A 279 -2.35 -22.05 -0.14
CA MET A 279 -2.61 -23.32 0.52
C MET A 279 -2.63 -24.48 -0.49
N LYS A 280 -3.21 -24.27 -1.68
CA LYS A 280 -3.14 -25.23 -2.79
C LYS A 280 -1.69 -25.47 -3.21
N GLU A 281 -0.93 -24.41 -3.46
CA GLU A 281 0.48 -24.50 -3.88
C GLU A 281 1.35 -25.15 -2.80
N GLY A 282 1.09 -24.85 -1.52
CA GLY A 282 1.78 -25.48 -0.39
C GLY A 282 1.56 -27.00 -0.35
N LEU A 283 0.33 -27.47 -0.60
CA LEU A 283 0.03 -28.90 -0.69
C LEU A 283 0.76 -29.55 -1.88
N MET A 284 0.79 -28.87 -3.02
CA MET A 284 1.53 -29.34 -4.20
C MET A 284 3.04 -29.44 -3.93
N LYS A 285 3.62 -28.43 -3.25
CA LYS A 285 5.03 -28.46 -2.80
C LYS A 285 5.32 -29.59 -1.82
N ALA A 286 4.33 -29.99 -1.02
CA ALA A 286 4.41 -31.15 -0.14
C ALA A 286 4.24 -32.51 -0.88
N GLY A 287 4.02 -32.49 -2.19
CA GLY A 287 3.88 -33.69 -3.02
C GLY A 287 2.43 -34.18 -3.21
N VAL A 288 1.42 -33.40 -2.80
CA VAL A 288 0.02 -33.74 -3.05
C VAL A 288 -0.31 -33.44 -4.51
N ALA A 289 -0.92 -34.40 -5.21
CA ALA A 289 -1.35 -34.22 -6.60
C ALA A 289 -2.34 -33.04 -6.74
N GLU A 290 -2.23 -32.27 -7.83
CA GLU A 290 -3.00 -31.02 -8.01
C GLU A 290 -4.51 -31.18 -7.83
N PRO A 291 -5.20 -32.21 -8.36
CA PRO A 291 -6.65 -32.35 -8.16
C PRO A 291 -7.04 -32.49 -6.68
N LEU A 292 -6.23 -33.22 -5.90
CA LEU A 292 -6.46 -33.41 -4.46
C LEU A 292 -6.12 -32.14 -3.67
N ALA A 293 -5.03 -31.46 -4.03
CA ALA A 293 -4.66 -30.18 -3.43
C ALA A 293 -5.75 -29.13 -3.66
N HIS A 294 -6.30 -29.08 -4.88
CA HIS A 294 -7.41 -28.20 -5.23
C HIS A 294 -8.67 -28.53 -4.44
N GLN A 295 -9.08 -29.80 -4.42
CA GLN A 295 -10.26 -30.24 -3.65
C GLN A 295 -10.13 -29.88 -2.16
N GLN A 296 -8.95 -30.07 -1.58
CA GLN A 296 -8.69 -29.72 -0.19
C GLN A 296 -8.76 -28.21 0.07
N ALA A 297 -8.22 -27.39 -0.84
CA ALA A 297 -8.32 -25.94 -0.75
C ALA A 297 -9.78 -25.46 -0.89
N VAL A 298 -10.56 -26.04 -1.81
CA VAL A 298 -12.00 -25.77 -1.94
C VAL A 298 -12.74 -26.14 -0.65
N ALA A 299 -12.42 -27.28 -0.03
CA ALA A 299 -13.02 -27.66 1.25
C ALA A 299 -12.72 -26.66 2.39
N TRP A 300 -11.60 -25.94 2.32
CA TRP A 300 -11.22 -24.95 3.34
C TRP A 300 -11.78 -23.55 3.10
N TYR A 301 -11.95 -23.14 1.85
CA TYR A 301 -12.24 -21.75 1.47
C TYR A 301 -13.52 -21.56 0.64
N GLY A 302 -14.14 -22.66 0.23
CA GLY A 302 -15.18 -22.71 -0.78
C GLY A 302 -14.63 -22.49 -2.20
N ASP A 303 -15.53 -22.47 -3.18
CA ASP A 303 -15.17 -22.06 -4.55
C ASP A 303 -14.95 -20.54 -4.59
N VAL A 304 -13.71 -20.13 -4.35
CA VAL A 304 -13.28 -18.74 -4.45
C VAL A 304 -13.20 -18.25 -5.89
N THR A 305 -13.15 -19.12 -6.90
CA THR A 305 -12.96 -18.66 -8.28
C THR A 305 -14.24 -17.96 -8.79
N SER A 306 -15.38 -18.64 -8.71
CA SER A 306 -16.68 -18.08 -9.12
C SER A 306 -17.12 -16.91 -8.24
N THR A 307 -16.99 -17.05 -6.91
CA THR A 307 -17.42 -16.01 -5.97
C THR A 307 -16.58 -14.74 -6.03
N THR A 308 -15.30 -14.84 -6.39
CA THR A 308 -14.42 -13.67 -6.55
C THR A 308 -14.74 -12.89 -7.82
N VAL A 309 -14.99 -13.57 -8.95
CA VAL A 309 -15.33 -12.89 -10.21
C VAL A 309 -16.59 -12.03 -10.05
N SER A 310 -17.65 -12.58 -9.45
CA SER A 310 -18.88 -11.82 -9.17
C SER A 310 -18.62 -10.58 -8.32
N LYS A 311 -17.84 -10.72 -7.24
CA LYS A 311 -17.52 -9.59 -6.36
C LYS A 311 -16.62 -8.56 -7.02
N MET A 312 -15.70 -8.98 -7.89
CA MET A 312 -14.87 -8.05 -8.64
C MET A 312 -15.69 -7.27 -9.65
N GLN A 313 -16.68 -7.88 -10.30
CA GLN A 313 -17.60 -7.17 -11.17
C GLN A 313 -18.42 -6.13 -10.40
N GLU A 314 -18.92 -6.46 -9.21
CA GLU A 314 -19.59 -5.49 -8.33
C GLU A 314 -18.68 -4.31 -7.98
N VAL A 315 -17.39 -4.57 -7.69
CA VAL A 315 -16.40 -3.50 -7.44
C VAL A 315 -16.18 -2.62 -8.66
N VAL A 316 -16.08 -3.22 -9.86
CA VAL A 316 -15.94 -2.49 -11.13
C VAL A 316 -17.14 -1.57 -11.34
N ASP A 317 -18.35 -2.11 -11.22
CA ASP A 317 -19.59 -1.35 -11.40
C ASP A 317 -19.71 -0.22 -10.37
N GLU A 318 -19.30 -0.46 -9.12
CA GLU A 318 -19.27 0.56 -8.08
C GLU A 318 -18.23 1.65 -8.34
N TYR A 319 -17.03 1.27 -8.79
CA TYR A 319 -15.97 2.22 -9.16
C TYR A 319 -16.42 3.13 -10.30
N GLU A 320 -17.05 2.57 -11.34
CA GLU A 320 -17.61 3.32 -12.48
C GLU A 320 -18.78 4.21 -12.08
N ARG A 321 -19.61 3.78 -11.12
CA ARG A 321 -20.77 4.57 -10.66
C ARG A 321 -20.38 5.73 -9.75
N LYS A 322 -19.45 5.50 -8.83
CA LYS A 322 -19.07 6.48 -7.80
C LYS A 322 -17.94 7.40 -8.23
N LEU A 323 -17.10 6.95 -9.17
CA LEU A 323 -15.97 7.68 -9.76
C LEU A 323 -15.14 8.49 -8.73
N PRO A 324 -14.74 7.90 -7.59
CA PRO A 324 -14.08 8.66 -6.52
C PRO A 324 -12.80 9.34 -7.00
N LEU A 325 -12.03 8.68 -7.88
CA LEU A 325 -10.82 9.26 -8.45
C LEU A 325 -11.10 10.41 -9.44
N LYS A 326 -12.23 10.38 -10.16
CA LYS A 326 -12.63 11.50 -11.02
C LYS A 326 -12.96 12.73 -10.17
N GLN A 327 -13.72 12.55 -9.09
CA GLN A 327 -14.01 13.64 -8.16
C GLN A 327 -12.74 14.19 -7.52
N ILE A 328 -11.85 13.32 -7.02
CA ILE A 328 -10.55 13.74 -6.48
C ILE A 328 -9.72 14.52 -7.52
N SER A 329 -9.74 14.08 -8.78
CA SER A 329 -9.04 14.81 -9.85
C SER A 329 -9.64 16.20 -10.11
N GLN A 330 -10.95 16.36 -9.97
CA GLN A 330 -11.63 17.66 -10.10
C GLN A 330 -11.31 18.56 -8.91
N ASP A 331 -11.42 18.03 -7.69
CA ASP A 331 -11.07 18.71 -6.44
C ASP A 331 -9.65 19.29 -6.48
N LEU A 332 -8.69 18.51 -7.00
CA LEU A 332 -7.30 18.95 -7.16
C LEU A 332 -7.13 19.99 -8.27
N ALA A 333 -7.91 19.93 -9.35
CA ALA A 333 -7.85 20.88 -10.44
C ALA A 333 -8.46 22.25 -10.07
N GLU A 334 -9.50 22.26 -9.23
CA GLU A 334 -10.15 23.48 -8.71
C GLU A 334 -9.33 24.20 -7.63
N GLY A 335 -8.35 23.52 -7.03
CA GLY A 335 -7.39 24.11 -6.09
C GLY A 335 -6.26 24.92 -6.73
N PHE A 336 -6.27 25.08 -8.06
CA PHE A 336 -5.39 25.95 -8.85
C PHE A 336 -6.12 27.21 -9.27
#